data_AF-A0A0A0J6Q8-F1
#
_entry.id   AF-A0A0A0J6Q8-F1
#
_cell.length_a   1.000
_cell.length_b   1.000
_cell.length_c   1.000
_cell.angle_alpha   90.00
_cell.angle_beta   90.00
_cell.angle_gamma   90.00
#
_symmetry.space_group_name_H-M   'P 1'
#
loop_
_entity.id
_entity.type
_entity.pdbx_description
1 polymer ?
#
loop_
_entity_poly.entity_id
_entity_poly.type
_entity_poly.pdbx_seq_one_letter_code
_entity_poly.pdbx_strand_id
1 'polypeptide(L)'
;MKIRNLSSVLAVTAVTASLALPGLTSGISASSDSGGGSSRIDVAALALAAPHATPAMDSIEQNARLKVRPRKAPAQANSVAGATADCDGCTATASALTIVSATDGGHPYSRVKATGRAVVDNMATTTTSDCTGCGTVAVSLQVVLARTQTLLSVNNRSIAVNAGCTECKAASAAYQIVIVSEELTRLTQSDRAELRAFLASEVDRLKNAAPQARQSMAGSALDDLEDRLRASLGPAATVTGEADVKLL
;
A
#
# COMPACT_ATOMS: atom_id res chain seq x y z
N MET A 1 -49.43 5.45 36.04
CA MET A 1 -48.86 4.43 35.12
C MET A 1 -47.36 4.67 35.03
N LYS A 2 -46.56 3.61 35.10
CA LYS A 2 -45.16 3.56 35.60
C LYS A 2 -44.14 4.43 34.85
N ILE A 3 -43.44 5.27 35.62
CA ILE A 3 -42.10 5.82 35.34
C ILE A 3 -41.08 4.72 35.64
N ARG A 4 -40.18 4.40 34.71
CA ARG A 4 -39.03 3.52 34.95
C ARG A 4 -37.74 4.28 34.71
N ASN A 5 -37.12 4.68 35.82
CA ASN A 5 -35.71 5.03 35.92
C ASN A 5 -34.86 3.79 35.57
N LEU A 6 -33.85 3.99 34.73
CA LEU A 6 -32.71 3.07 34.61
C LEU A 6 -31.43 3.90 34.76
N SER A 7 -30.89 3.81 35.98
CA SER A 7 -29.60 4.32 36.38
C SER A 7 -28.49 3.35 35.96
N SER A 8 -27.34 3.93 35.61
CA SER A 8 -25.98 3.44 35.87
C SER A 8 -25.51 2.15 35.18
N VAL A 9 -24.42 2.22 34.42
CA VAL A 9 -23.05 1.89 34.86
C VAL A 9 -22.08 2.46 33.82
N LEU A 10 -21.30 3.49 34.19
CA LEU A 10 -20.07 3.87 33.51
C LEU A 10 -19.01 2.82 33.88
N ALA A 11 -18.56 2.02 32.92
CA ALA A 11 -17.35 1.23 33.07
C ALA A 11 -16.16 2.09 32.62
N VAL A 12 -15.50 2.74 33.58
CA VAL A 12 -14.17 3.33 33.37
C VAL A 12 -13.18 2.18 33.44
N THR A 13 -12.82 1.61 32.28
CA THR A 13 -11.67 0.72 32.17
C THR A 13 -10.41 1.56 32.21
N ALA A 14 -9.73 1.52 33.37
CA ALA A 14 -8.37 2.02 33.52
C ALA A 14 -7.45 1.27 32.55
N VAL A 15 -6.85 2.00 31.60
CA VAL A 15 -5.72 1.49 30.82
C VAL A 15 -4.53 1.48 31.76
N THR A 16 -4.23 0.32 32.32
CA THR A 16 -2.99 0.09 33.05
C THR A 16 -1.81 0.23 32.09
N ALA A 17 -0.96 1.21 32.36
CA ALA A 17 0.34 1.36 31.74
C ALA A 17 1.20 0.12 32.04
N SER A 18 1.42 -0.68 31.00
CA SER A 18 2.34 -1.82 31.06
C SER A 18 3.75 -1.36 30.70
N LEU A 19 4.69 -1.82 31.51
CA LEU A 19 6.11 -1.52 31.53
C LEU A 19 6.82 -1.60 30.18
N ALA A 20 7.72 -0.64 29.97
CA ALA A 20 8.68 -0.58 28.89
C ALA A 20 9.58 -1.82 28.86
N LEU A 21 9.57 -2.51 27.72
CA LEU A 21 10.67 -3.36 27.27
C LEU A 21 11.49 -2.54 26.26
N PRO A 22 12.79 -2.28 26.50
CA PRO A 22 13.66 -1.81 25.45
C PRO A 22 14.03 -3.01 24.57
N GLY A 23 13.75 -2.93 23.27
CA GLY A 23 14.38 -3.82 22.28
C GLY A 23 13.48 -4.82 21.55
N LEU A 24 12.28 -4.42 21.12
CA LEU A 24 11.58 -5.11 20.04
C LEU A 24 11.44 -4.15 18.84
N THR A 25 12.45 -4.12 17.98
CA THR A 25 12.33 -3.58 16.63
C THR A 25 11.48 -4.55 15.82
N SER A 26 10.17 -4.36 15.86
CA SER A 26 9.21 -5.09 15.05
C SER A 26 9.18 -4.53 13.63
N GLY A 27 10.26 -4.70 12.87
CA GLY A 27 10.19 -4.73 11.41
C GLY A 27 9.78 -6.15 11.01
N ILE A 28 8.49 -6.49 11.18
CA ILE A 28 7.98 -7.78 10.72
C ILE A 28 7.73 -7.65 9.22
N SER A 29 8.77 -7.79 8.41
CA SER A 29 8.62 -8.05 6.98
C SER A 29 8.01 -9.45 6.82
N ALA A 30 6.70 -9.55 6.92
CA ALA A 30 5.97 -10.79 6.65
C ALA A 30 5.91 -11.00 5.13
N SER A 31 6.98 -11.53 4.54
CA SER A 31 6.94 -12.07 3.18
C SER A 31 6.17 -13.39 3.21
N SER A 32 4.84 -13.32 3.14
CA SER A 32 3.99 -14.51 3.17
C SER A 32 3.80 -15.05 1.74
N ASP A 33 4.69 -15.92 1.27
CA ASP A 33 4.48 -16.61 -0.01
C ASP A 33 3.37 -17.67 0.17
N SER A 34 2.11 -17.23 0.18
CA SER A 34 0.96 -18.12 0.36
C SER A 34 0.74 -18.91 -0.94
N GLY A 35 1.30 -20.12 -1.03
CA GLY A 35 1.16 -21.01 -2.19
C GLY A 35 -0.29 -21.38 -2.56
N GLY A 36 -1.27 -21.13 -1.67
CA GLY A 36 -2.69 -21.25 -1.94
C GLY A 36 -3.34 -19.88 -2.13
N GLY A 37 -3.77 -19.56 -3.36
CA GLY A 37 -4.42 -18.26 -3.61
C GLY A 37 -5.65 -18.01 -2.72
N SER A 38 -5.82 -16.76 -2.31
CA SER A 38 -6.86 -16.29 -1.37
C SER A 38 -7.93 -15.47 -2.11
N SER A 39 -9.15 -15.40 -1.59
CA SER A 39 -10.15 -14.43 -2.06
C SER A 39 -9.99 -13.05 -1.44
N ARG A 40 -9.13 -12.91 -0.41
CA ARG A 40 -8.80 -11.63 0.25
C ARG A 40 -7.31 -11.55 0.57
N ILE A 41 -6.70 -10.42 0.28
CA ILE A 41 -5.30 -10.11 0.56
C ILE A 41 -5.30 -8.76 1.27
N ASP A 42 -4.66 -8.68 2.44
CA ASP A 42 -4.51 -7.44 3.19
C ASP A 42 -3.03 -7.31 3.54
N VAL A 43 -2.40 -6.24 3.05
CA VAL A 43 -0.99 -5.93 3.23
C VAL A 43 -0.87 -4.55 3.86
N ALA A 44 -0.13 -4.46 4.96
CA ALA A 44 0.12 -3.20 5.65
C ALA A 44 1.60 -3.11 6.04
N ALA A 45 2.25 -2.02 5.64
CA ALA A 45 3.49 -1.55 6.24
C ALA A 45 3.15 -0.33 7.12
N LEU A 46 3.50 -0.39 8.39
CA LEU A 46 3.14 0.63 9.38
C LEU A 46 4.37 1.03 10.20
N ALA A 47 4.81 2.27 10.02
CA ALA A 47 5.91 2.86 10.78
C ALA A 47 5.35 3.90 11.77
N LEU A 48 5.58 3.67 13.06
CA LEU A 48 5.18 4.58 14.14
C LEU A 48 6.43 5.04 14.86
N ALA A 49 6.81 6.31 14.69
CA ALA A 49 7.91 6.91 15.42
C ALA A 49 7.39 7.50 16.74
N ALA A 50 8.07 7.18 17.83
CA ALA A 50 7.78 7.64 19.18
C ALA A 50 9.05 8.26 19.81
N PRO A 51 8.92 9.10 20.87
CA PRO A 51 10.06 9.70 21.53
C PRO A 51 11.10 8.64 21.97
N HIS A 52 12.38 8.95 21.77
CA HIS A 52 13.52 8.06 22.09
C HIS A 52 13.60 6.74 21.30
N ALA A 53 12.76 6.55 20.28
CA ALA A 53 12.94 5.48 19.30
C ALA A 53 13.92 5.91 18.20
N THR A 54 14.66 4.95 17.64
CA THR A 54 15.33 5.13 16.35
C THR A 54 14.30 5.45 15.26
N PRO A 55 14.70 6.05 14.12
CA PRO A 55 13.79 6.24 12.99
C PRO A 55 12.93 4.99 12.75
N ALA A 56 11.61 5.18 12.75
CA ALA A 56 10.69 4.07 12.54
C ALA A 56 10.67 3.75 11.05
N MET A 57 11.00 2.51 10.70
CA MET A 57 10.98 2.07 9.31
C MET A 57 10.25 0.75 9.21
N ASP A 58 9.31 0.68 8.29
CA ASP A 58 8.65 -0.57 7.93
C ASP A 58 8.57 -0.70 6.41
N SER A 59 8.95 -1.86 5.92
CA SER A 59 8.95 -2.17 4.49
C SER A 59 8.45 -3.58 4.29
N ILE A 60 7.41 -3.71 3.46
CA ILE A 60 6.83 -5.00 3.12
C ILE A 60 6.82 -5.21 1.61
N GLU A 61 7.22 -6.40 1.19
CA GLU A 61 7.03 -6.88 -0.17
C GLU A 61 6.17 -8.14 -0.14
N GLN A 62 5.05 -8.10 -0.87
CA GLN A 62 4.11 -9.20 -0.93
C GLN A 62 3.79 -9.58 -2.37
N ASN A 63 4.05 -10.83 -2.72
CA ASN A 63 3.60 -11.44 -3.98
C ASN A 63 2.41 -12.36 -3.67
N ALA A 64 1.22 -12.06 -4.17
CA ALA A 64 0.01 -12.77 -3.77
C ALA A 64 -0.87 -13.14 -4.96
N ARG A 65 -1.53 -14.30 -4.85
CA ARG A 65 -2.51 -14.78 -5.84
C ARG A 65 -3.92 -14.55 -5.35
N LEU A 66 -4.64 -13.69 -6.04
CA LEU A 66 -6.04 -13.38 -5.76
C LEU A 66 -6.95 -14.29 -6.59
N LYS A 67 -7.64 -15.22 -5.93
CA LYS A 67 -8.59 -16.12 -6.60
C LYS A 67 -9.92 -15.40 -6.83
N VAL A 68 -10.19 -15.03 -8.07
CA VAL A 68 -11.50 -14.53 -8.49
C VAL A 68 -12.41 -15.71 -8.82
N ARG A 69 -13.67 -15.62 -8.43
CA ARG A 69 -14.68 -16.65 -8.71
C ARG A 69 -15.90 -16.00 -9.36
N PRO A 70 -16.45 -16.62 -10.42
CA PRO A 70 -17.68 -16.14 -11.03
C PRO A 70 -18.86 -16.26 -10.05
N ARG A 71 -19.78 -15.30 -10.11
CA ARG A 71 -21.03 -15.27 -9.31
C ARG A 71 -20.83 -15.31 -7.78
N LYS A 72 -19.62 -15.05 -7.29
CA LYS A 72 -19.34 -14.87 -5.86
C LYS A 72 -19.08 -13.39 -5.56
N ALA A 73 -18.97 -13.09 -4.27
CA ALA A 73 -18.45 -11.81 -3.81
C ALA A 73 -17.11 -11.49 -4.49
N PRO A 74 -16.85 -10.21 -4.81
CA PRO A 74 -15.59 -9.83 -5.42
C PRO A 74 -14.42 -10.21 -4.51
N ALA A 75 -13.36 -10.72 -5.12
CA ALA A 75 -12.11 -10.92 -4.41
C ALA A 75 -11.49 -9.56 -4.09
N GLN A 76 -10.77 -9.44 -2.98
CA GLN A 76 -10.25 -8.15 -2.50
C GLN A 76 -8.75 -8.20 -2.29
N ALA A 77 -8.04 -7.15 -2.70
CA ALA A 77 -6.63 -6.97 -2.34
C ALA A 77 -6.38 -5.53 -1.90
N ASN A 78 -6.01 -5.37 -0.63
CA ASN A 78 -5.77 -4.08 -0.01
C ASN A 78 -4.27 -3.95 0.29
N SER A 79 -3.66 -2.85 -0.13
CA SER A 79 -2.27 -2.50 0.16
C SER A 79 -2.22 -1.15 0.84
N VAL A 80 -1.59 -1.08 2.01
CA VAL A 80 -1.45 0.14 2.79
C VAL A 80 0.01 0.36 3.18
N ALA A 81 0.51 1.57 2.95
CA ALA A 81 1.70 2.09 3.62
C ALA A 81 1.28 3.25 4.52
N GLY A 82 1.57 3.18 5.82
CA GLY A 82 1.20 4.17 6.81
C GLY A 82 2.40 4.60 7.66
N ALA A 83 2.69 5.91 7.72
CA ALA A 83 3.75 6.42 8.58
C ALA A 83 3.26 7.56 9.48
N THR A 84 3.51 7.44 10.78
CA THR A 84 3.13 8.44 11.78
C THR A 84 4.33 8.86 12.60
N ALA A 85 4.49 10.16 12.81
CA ALA A 85 5.45 10.72 13.77
C ALA A 85 4.74 11.71 14.69
N ASP A 86 4.74 11.41 15.98
CA ASP A 86 4.08 12.20 17.03
C ASP A 86 5.09 12.80 18.01
N CYS A 87 6.31 13.10 17.54
CA CYS A 87 7.36 13.68 18.37
C CYS A 87 8.33 14.57 17.58
N ASP A 88 8.95 15.51 18.28
CA ASP A 88 9.98 16.42 17.75
C ASP A 88 11.22 15.63 17.27
N GLY A 89 11.68 15.93 16.05
CA GLY A 89 12.83 15.30 15.42
C GLY A 89 12.62 13.85 14.98
N CYS A 90 11.42 13.29 15.21
CA CYS A 90 11.11 11.92 14.85
C CYS A 90 10.85 11.76 13.37
N THR A 91 11.31 10.63 12.83
CA THR A 91 11.06 10.26 11.43
C THR A 91 10.45 8.87 11.33
N ALA A 92 9.43 8.75 10.48
CA ALA A 92 8.81 7.48 10.16
C ALA A 92 8.75 7.27 8.64
N THR A 93 9.15 6.10 8.17
CA THR A 93 9.08 5.72 6.75
C THR A 93 8.38 4.38 6.61
N ALA A 94 7.29 4.33 5.86
CA ALA A 94 6.62 3.09 5.50
C ALA A 94 6.64 2.89 3.99
N SER A 95 6.96 1.67 3.53
CA SER A 95 6.85 1.33 2.11
C SER A 95 6.23 -0.04 1.88
N ALA A 96 5.32 -0.13 0.91
CA ALA A 96 4.66 -1.38 0.57
C ALA A 96 4.77 -1.64 -0.94
N LEU A 97 5.31 -2.81 -1.31
CA LEU A 97 5.24 -3.34 -2.68
C LEU A 97 4.32 -4.57 -2.68
N THR A 98 3.16 -4.46 -3.33
CA THR A 98 2.22 -5.57 -3.44
C THR A 98 2.02 -5.95 -4.90
N ILE A 99 2.35 -7.18 -5.28
CA ILE A 99 2.07 -7.75 -6.60
C ILE A 99 0.91 -8.73 -6.48
N VAL A 100 -0.22 -8.39 -7.08
CA VAL A 100 -1.48 -9.15 -7.04
C VAL A 100 -1.72 -9.82 -8.38
N SER A 101 -1.71 -11.15 -8.42
CA SER A 101 -2.15 -11.92 -9.60
C SER A 101 -3.59 -12.36 -9.45
N ALA A 102 -4.52 -11.71 -10.16
CA ALA A 102 -5.93 -12.06 -10.19
C ALA A 102 -6.17 -13.26 -11.12
N THR A 103 -6.39 -14.43 -10.53
CA THR A 103 -6.59 -15.69 -11.26
C THR A 103 -8.02 -16.17 -11.10
N ASP A 104 -8.71 -16.46 -12.21
CA ASP A 104 -9.90 -17.29 -12.17
C ASP A 104 -9.49 -18.66 -11.64
N GLY A 105 -10.01 -19.11 -10.50
CA GLY A 105 -9.67 -20.44 -9.93
C GLY A 105 -10.11 -21.63 -10.80
N GLY A 106 -10.34 -21.41 -12.10
CA GLY A 106 -10.76 -22.40 -13.07
C GLY A 106 -9.61 -23.30 -13.50
N HIS A 107 -9.96 -24.52 -13.88
CA HIS A 107 -9.03 -25.44 -14.53
C HIS A 107 -8.53 -24.81 -15.85
N PRO A 108 -7.25 -24.98 -16.22
CA PRO A 108 -6.68 -24.49 -17.47
C PRO A 108 -7.41 -24.99 -18.74
N TYR A 109 -8.25 -26.03 -18.61
CA TYR A 109 -9.06 -26.60 -19.69
C TYR A 109 -10.51 -26.11 -19.74
N SER A 110 -10.94 -25.24 -18.82
CA SER A 110 -12.30 -24.71 -18.80
C SER A 110 -12.47 -23.66 -19.89
N ARG A 111 -13.16 -24.02 -20.98
CA ARG A 111 -13.52 -23.09 -22.07
C ARG A 111 -14.59 -22.06 -21.69
N VAL A 112 -15.18 -22.19 -20.49
CA VAL A 112 -16.13 -21.20 -19.97
C VAL A 112 -15.31 -20.03 -19.40
N LYS A 113 -15.22 -18.94 -20.17
CA LYS A 113 -14.68 -17.65 -19.72
C LYS A 113 -15.64 -17.06 -18.69
N ALA A 114 -15.51 -17.49 -17.45
CA ALA A 114 -16.37 -17.03 -16.38
C ALA A 114 -15.81 -15.71 -15.82
N THR A 115 -16.59 -14.64 -15.92
CA THR A 115 -16.20 -13.31 -15.47
C THR A 115 -16.08 -13.27 -13.95
N GLY A 116 -14.85 -13.22 -13.44
CA GLY A 116 -14.55 -12.95 -12.04
C GLY A 116 -14.55 -11.46 -11.75
N ARG A 117 -14.75 -11.08 -10.49
CA ARG A 117 -14.66 -9.69 -10.02
C ARG A 117 -13.56 -9.56 -8.97
N ALA A 118 -12.74 -8.52 -9.08
CA ALA A 118 -11.80 -8.13 -8.04
C ALA A 118 -11.92 -6.63 -7.73
N VAL A 119 -11.75 -6.29 -6.46
CA VAL A 119 -11.57 -4.94 -5.96
C VAL A 119 -10.15 -4.87 -5.44
N VAL A 120 -9.39 -3.88 -5.90
CA VAL A 120 -7.98 -3.71 -5.55
C VAL A 120 -7.76 -2.28 -5.09
N ASP A 121 -7.47 -2.14 -3.80
CA ASP A 121 -7.35 -0.86 -3.11
C ASP A 121 -5.88 -0.64 -2.72
N ASN A 122 -5.35 0.52 -3.07
CA ASN A 122 -4.00 0.94 -2.74
C ASN A 122 -4.03 2.28 -2.00
N MET A 123 -3.36 2.35 -0.85
CA MET A 123 -3.34 3.54 -0.01
C MET A 123 -1.94 3.84 0.53
N ALA A 124 -1.56 5.11 0.43
CA ALA A 124 -0.46 5.66 1.20
C ALA A 124 -0.98 6.73 2.15
N THR A 125 -0.57 6.70 3.42
CA THR A 125 -1.01 7.68 4.40
C THR A 125 0.11 8.11 5.32
N THR A 126 0.19 9.40 5.59
CA THR A 126 1.10 9.95 6.58
C THR A 126 0.40 10.89 7.55
N THR A 127 0.90 10.94 8.77
CA THR A 127 0.41 11.87 9.79
C THR A 127 1.54 12.37 10.66
N THR A 128 1.61 13.69 10.84
CA THR A 128 2.48 14.35 11.82
C THR A 128 1.65 15.20 12.77
N SER A 129 2.01 15.23 14.06
CA SER A 129 1.24 16.00 15.06
C SER A 129 2.05 16.78 16.09
N ASP A 130 3.38 16.65 16.12
CA ASP A 130 4.23 17.34 17.11
C ASP A 130 5.34 18.14 16.43
N CYS A 131 5.53 19.38 16.88
CA CYS A 131 6.18 20.40 16.08
C CYS A 131 7.62 20.66 16.54
N THR A 132 8.57 20.05 15.84
CA THR A 132 9.83 20.61 15.27
C THR A 132 10.55 19.44 14.57
N GLY A 133 11.25 19.64 13.45
CA GLY A 133 12.09 18.62 12.80
C GLY A 133 11.44 17.28 12.35
N CYS A 134 10.12 17.11 12.44
CA CYS A 134 9.47 15.82 12.23
C CYS A 134 9.26 15.50 10.73
N GLY A 135 9.38 14.22 10.36
CA GLY A 135 9.37 13.79 8.96
C GLY A 135 8.69 12.44 8.74
N THR A 136 7.60 12.41 7.97
CA THR A 136 6.92 11.15 7.62
C THR A 136 6.87 10.94 6.12
N VAL A 137 7.18 9.71 5.71
CA VAL A 137 7.10 9.26 4.31
C VAL A 137 6.34 7.94 4.24
N ALA A 138 5.32 7.87 3.40
CA ALA A 138 4.65 6.62 3.09
C ALA A 138 4.54 6.42 1.58
N VAL A 139 5.01 5.27 1.07
CA VAL A 139 4.89 4.94 -0.36
C VAL A 139 4.26 3.56 -0.53
N SER A 140 3.13 3.47 -1.22
CA SER A 140 2.48 2.20 -1.54
C SER A 140 2.42 1.98 -3.04
N LEU A 141 3.10 0.94 -3.52
CA LEU A 141 3.09 0.48 -4.91
C LEU A 141 2.33 -0.84 -5.02
N GLN A 142 1.23 -0.83 -5.77
CA GLN A 142 0.45 -2.03 -6.06
C GLN A 142 0.46 -2.35 -7.56
N VAL A 143 0.93 -3.54 -7.92
CA VAL A 143 0.90 -4.05 -9.29
C VAL A 143 -0.13 -5.15 -9.41
N VAL A 144 -1.09 -4.99 -10.32
CA VAL A 144 -2.22 -5.90 -10.50
C VAL A 144 -2.10 -6.58 -11.86
N LEU A 145 -1.87 -7.89 -11.86
CA LEU A 145 -1.85 -8.73 -13.05
C LEU A 145 -3.22 -9.40 -13.19
N ALA A 146 -3.92 -9.15 -14.29
CA ALA A 146 -5.25 -9.70 -14.52
C ALA A 146 -5.43 -10.17 -15.97
N ARG A 147 -6.40 -11.06 -16.16
CA ARG A 147 -6.86 -11.46 -17.49
C ARG A 147 -7.92 -10.49 -18.01
N THR A 148 -8.04 -10.35 -19.33
CA THR A 148 -9.07 -9.51 -20.00
C THR A 148 -10.51 -9.79 -19.56
N GLN A 149 -10.80 -11.02 -19.11
CA GLN A 149 -12.12 -11.42 -18.61
C GLN A 149 -12.39 -11.10 -17.12
N THR A 150 -11.43 -10.54 -16.40
CA THR A 150 -11.61 -10.13 -15.00
C THR A 150 -12.13 -8.70 -14.93
N LEU A 151 -13.26 -8.49 -14.26
CA LEU A 151 -13.76 -7.15 -13.95
C LEU A 151 -13.00 -6.60 -12.74
N LEU A 152 -12.24 -5.54 -12.94
CA LEU A 152 -11.47 -4.86 -11.91
C LEU A 152 -12.17 -3.57 -11.46
N SER A 153 -12.25 -3.38 -10.15
CA SER A 153 -12.48 -2.09 -9.52
C SER A 153 -11.17 -1.69 -8.85
N VAL A 154 -10.57 -0.61 -9.33
CA VAL A 154 -9.26 -0.13 -8.88
C VAL A 154 -9.46 1.17 -8.10
N ASN A 155 -8.87 1.27 -6.92
CA ASN A 155 -8.84 2.52 -6.16
C ASN A 155 -7.42 2.78 -5.70
N ASN A 156 -6.90 3.96 -6.03
CA ASN A 156 -5.57 4.41 -5.64
C ASN A 156 -5.70 5.74 -4.90
N ARG A 157 -5.18 5.84 -3.68
CA ARG A 157 -5.31 7.07 -2.88
C ARG A 157 -4.08 7.36 -2.04
N SER A 158 -3.76 8.64 -1.94
CA SER A 158 -2.73 9.14 -1.04
C SER A 158 -3.28 10.22 -0.12
N ILE A 159 -2.87 10.21 1.14
CA ILE A 159 -3.26 11.20 2.15
C ILE A 159 -2.01 11.61 2.92
N ALA A 160 -1.77 12.91 3.03
CA ALA A 160 -0.79 13.47 3.95
C ALA A 160 -1.52 14.38 4.91
N VAL A 161 -1.25 14.24 6.21
CA VAL A 161 -1.83 15.08 7.26
C VAL A 161 -0.70 15.68 8.08
N ASN A 162 -0.72 17.00 8.19
CA ASN A 162 0.12 17.74 9.12
C ASN A 162 -0.81 18.46 10.11
N ALA A 163 -0.90 17.92 11.32
CA ALA A 163 -1.78 18.40 12.37
C ALA A 163 -1.04 19.40 13.26
N GLY A 164 -1.29 20.69 13.01
CA GLY A 164 -0.87 21.75 13.93
C GLY A 164 0.58 22.22 13.81
N CYS A 165 1.35 21.75 12.82
CA CYS A 165 2.76 22.14 12.66
C CYS A 165 3.03 22.90 11.36
N THR A 166 3.85 23.95 11.44
CA THR A 166 4.25 24.76 10.28
C THR A 166 5.53 24.25 9.61
N GLU A 167 6.36 23.49 10.31
CA GLU A 167 7.70 23.08 9.83
C GLU A 167 7.88 21.57 9.62
N CYS A 168 6.88 20.77 9.99
CA CYS A 168 6.92 19.33 9.77
C CYS A 168 6.67 18.96 8.32
N LYS A 169 7.38 17.91 7.85
CA LYS A 169 7.23 17.39 6.49
C LYS A 169 6.43 16.11 6.52
N ALA A 170 5.31 16.08 5.79
CA ALA A 170 4.53 14.87 5.59
C ALA A 170 4.36 14.62 4.10
N ALA A 171 4.82 13.46 3.63
CA ALA A 171 4.74 13.11 2.21
C ALA A 171 4.23 11.69 2.03
N SER A 172 3.29 11.51 1.11
CA SER A 172 2.76 10.20 0.77
C SER A 172 2.53 10.05 -0.72
N ALA A 173 2.80 8.86 -1.25
CA ALA A 173 2.53 8.53 -2.64
C ALA A 173 1.96 7.12 -2.79
N ALA A 174 0.89 7.02 -3.55
CA ALA A 174 0.27 5.76 -3.92
C ALA A 174 0.39 5.56 -5.43
N TYR A 175 1.04 4.48 -5.84
CA TYR A 175 1.25 4.08 -7.22
C TYR A 175 0.51 2.77 -7.48
N GLN A 176 -0.33 2.72 -8.51
CA GLN A 176 -1.02 1.51 -8.90
C GLN A 176 -0.78 1.24 -10.38
N ILE A 177 -0.31 0.05 -10.72
CA ILE A 177 -0.08 -0.38 -12.11
C ILE A 177 -0.98 -1.58 -12.38
N VAL A 178 -1.84 -1.48 -13.38
CA VAL A 178 -2.73 -2.54 -13.82
C VAL A 178 -2.24 -3.07 -15.16
N ILE A 179 -1.99 -4.38 -15.18
CA ILE A 179 -1.53 -5.12 -16.36
C ILE A 179 -2.62 -6.12 -16.72
N VAL A 180 -3.22 -5.93 -17.89
CA VAL A 180 -4.28 -6.80 -18.41
C VAL A 180 -3.81 -7.47 -19.70
N SER A 181 -3.95 -8.79 -19.76
CA SER A 181 -3.56 -9.60 -20.93
C SER A 181 -4.53 -10.78 -21.12
N GLU A 182 -4.48 -11.44 -22.29
CA GLU A 182 -5.35 -12.60 -22.53
C GLU A 182 -4.96 -13.81 -21.66
N GLU A 183 -3.66 -14.04 -21.54
CA GLU A 183 -3.09 -15.01 -20.61
C GLU A 183 -2.63 -14.33 -19.33
N LEU A 184 -2.49 -15.07 -18.23
CA LEU A 184 -1.98 -14.47 -17.01
C LEU A 184 -0.46 -14.25 -17.17
N THR A 185 -0.06 -13.02 -17.45
CA THR A 185 1.35 -12.66 -17.54
C THR A 185 2.00 -12.80 -16.16
N ARG A 186 3.27 -13.24 -16.15
CA ARG A 186 4.09 -13.30 -14.94
C ARG A 186 5.20 -12.28 -15.04
N LEU A 187 5.38 -11.51 -13.99
CA LEU A 187 6.56 -10.67 -13.85
C LEU A 187 7.82 -11.55 -13.72
N THR A 188 8.86 -11.19 -14.44
CA THR A 188 10.19 -11.79 -14.32
C THR A 188 10.86 -11.34 -13.02
N GLN A 189 12.02 -11.92 -12.70
CA GLN A 189 12.82 -11.43 -11.59
C GLN A 189 13.36 -10.02 -11.86
N SER A 190 13.65 -9.69 -13.13
CA SER A 190 14.09 -8.36 -13.55
C SER A 190 13.00 -7.33 -13.31
N ASP A 191 11.77 -7.59 -13.76
CA ASP A 191 10.64 -6.68 -13.55
C ASP A 191 10.41 -6.40 -12.06
N ARG A 192 10.47 -7.44 -11.22
CA ARG A 192 10.36 -7.28 -9.76
C ARG A 192 11.51 -6.45 -9.18
N ALA A 193 12.73 -6.59 -9.71
CA ALA A 193 13.85 -5.77 -9.27
C ALA A 193 13.66 -4.30 -9.66
N GLU A 194 13.13 -4.02 -10.85
CA GLU A 194 12.80 -2.66 -11.28
C GLU A 194 11.72 -2.02 -10.42
N LEU A 195 10.67 -2.77 -10.06
CA LEU A 195 9.61 -2.30 -9.16
C LEU A 195 10.16 -1.94 -7.77
N ARG A 196 11.08 -2.75 -7.23
CA ARG A 196 11.77 -2.44 -5.96
C ARG A 196 12.64 -1.19 -6.07
N ALA A 197 13.40 -1.07 -7.16
CA ALA A 197 14.28 0.08 -7.40
C ALA A 197 13.47 1.37 -7.54
N PHE A 198 12.35 1.31 -8.26
CA PHE A 198 11.41 2.43 -8.35
C PHE A 198 10.86 2.81 -6.97
N LEU A 199 10.35 1.84 -6.19
CA LEU A 199 9.82 2.10 -4.84
C LEU A 199 10.87 2.77 -3.94
N ALA A 200 12.12 2.27 -3.95
CA ALA A 200 13.21 2.84 -3.17
C ALA A 200 13.54 4.28 -3.60
N SER A 201 13.63 4.53 -4.91
CA SER A 201 13.85 5.88 -5.46
C SER A 201 12.74 6.84 -5.05
N GLU A 202 11.48 6.39 -5.03
CA GLU A 202 10.34 7.21 -4.65
C GLU A 202 10.34 7.56 -3.16
N VAL A 203 10.70 6.61 -2.31
CA VAL A 203 10.91 6.87 -0.88
C VAL A 203 12.00 7.94 -0.70
N ASP A 204 13.15 7.80 -1.35
CA ASP A 204 14.25 8.77 -1.23
C ASP A 204 13.88 10.15 -1.79
N ARG A 205 13.14 10.19 -2.90
CA ARG A 205 12.65 11.42 -3.50
C ARG A 205 11.70 12.16 -2.56
N LEU A 206 10.75 11.46 -1.94
CA LEU A 206 9.82 12.06 -0.98
C LEU A 206 10.49 12.46 0.34
N LYS A 207 11.58 11.80 0.72
CA LYS A 207 12.41 12.28 1.84
C LYS A 207 13.09 13.61 1.51
N ASN A 208 13.65 13.73 0.29
CA ASN A 208 14.67 14.74 0.01
C ASN A 208 14.21 15.95 -0.84
N ALA A 209 13.20 15.83 -1.71
CA ALA A 209 12.93 16.88 -2.70
C ALA A 209 12.20 18.12 -2.14
N ALA A 210 12.17 19.24 -2.86
CA ALA A 210 11.28 20.35 -2.52
C ALA A 210 9.83 20.05 -3.00
N PRO A 211 8.76 20.52 -2.33
CA PRO A 211 7.37 20.12 -2.63
C PRO A 211 6.96 20.30 -4.10
N GLN A 212 7.38 21.40 -4.74
CA GLN A 212 6.99 21.75 -6.11
C GLN A 212 7.63 20.85 -7.19
N ALA A 213 8.83 20.33 -6.95
CA ALA A 213 9.49 19.40 -7.87
C ALA A 213 8.92 17.98 -7.79
N ARG A 214 8.18 17.65 -6.72
CA ARG A 214 7.77 16.27 -6.43
C ARG A 214 6.54 15.80 -7.21
N GLN A 215 5.62 16.69 -7.60
CA GLN A 215 4.40 16.26 -8.29
C GLN A 215 4.64 15.98 -9.78
N SER A 216 5.36 16.87 -10.47
CA SER A 216 5.67 16.72 -11.91
C SER A 216 6.56 15.50 -12.20
N MET A 217 7.50 15.18 -11.31
CA MET A 217 8.42 14.06 -11.48
C MET A 217 7.79 12.68 -11.20
N ALA A 218 6.72 12.63 -10.41
CA ALA A 218 6.06 11.37 -10.08
C ALA A 218 5.34 10.75 -11.28
N GLY A 219 4.70 11.60 -12.11
CA GLY A 219 4.08 11.15 -13.36
C GLY A 219 5.10 10.60 -14.35
N SER A 220 6.16 11.37 -14.65
CA SER A 220 7.19 10.93 -15.60
C SER A 220 7.92 9.66 -15.16
N ALA A 221 8.19 9.50 -13.86
CA ALA A 221 8.86 8.30 -13.35
C ALA A 221 7.96 7.05 -13.48
N LEU A 222 6.64 7.22 -13.33
CA LEU A 222 5.68 6.15 -13.54
C LEU A 222 5.55 5.81 -15.03
N ASP A 223 5.48 6.81 -15.91
CA ASP A 223 5.44 6.62 -17.36
C ASP A 223 6.65 5.82 -17.85
N ASP A 224 7.86 6.19 -17.39
CA ASP A 224 9.10 5.47 -17.70
C ASP A 224 9.07 4.00 -17.23
N LEU A 225 8.47 3.74 -16.06
CA LEU A 225 8.30 2.39 -15.53
C LEU A 225 7.29 1.58 -16.34
N GLU A 226 6.17 2.20 -16.74
CA GLU A 226 5.19 1.57 -17.62
C GLU A 226 5.80 1.17 -18.95
N ASP A 227 6.61 2.03 -19.56
CA ASP A 227 7.27 1.74 -20.84
C ASP A 227 8.23 0.56 -20.74
N ARG A 228 9.02 0.46 -19.66
CA ARG A 228 9.88 -0.70 -19.40
C ARG A 228 9.08 -1.98 -19.19
N LEU A 229 8.01 -1.93 -18.38
CA LEU A 229 7.13 -3.08 -18.17
C LEU A 229 6.47 -3.50 -19.49
N ARG A 230 5.98 -2.56 -20.30
CA ARG A 230 5.38 -2.84 -21.61
C ARG A 230 6.38 -3.49 -22.56
N ALA A 231 7.63 -3.02 -22.57
CA ALA A 231 8.70 -3.61 -23.36
C ALA A 231 9.02 -5.05 -22.92
N SER A 232 9.03 -5.32 -21.61
CA SER A 232 9.31 -6.64 -21.04
C SER A 232 8.17 -7.65 -21.25
N LEU A 233 6.92 -7.21 -21.06
CA LEU A 233 5.73 -8.08 -21.09
C LEU A 233 5.21 -8.36 -22.51
N GLY A 234 5.65 -7.56 -23.49
CA GLY A 234 5.29 -7.71 -24.90
C GLY A 234 3.96 -7.07 -25.29
N PRO A 235 3.64 -7.04 -26.60
CA PRO A 235 2.54 -6.23 -27.15
C PRO A 235 1.13 -6.73 -26.77
N ALA A 236 1.02 -7.95 -26.23
CA ALA A 236 -0.25 -8.53 -25.81
C ALA A 236 -0.73 -8.06 -24.43
N ALA A 237 0.12 -7.34 -23.68
CA ALA A 237 -0.22 -6.78 -22.38
C ALA A 237 -0.57 -5.30 -22.49
N THR A 238 -1.73 -4.92 -21.95
CA THR A 238 -2.08 -3.52 -21.71
C THR A 238 -1.57 -3.16 -20.32
N VAL A 239 -0.69 -2.17 -20.23
CA VAL A 239 -0.16 -1.61 -18.98
C VAL A 239 -0.74 -0.22 -18.80
N THR A 240 -1.30 0.05 -17.62
CA THR A 240 -1.86 1.36 -17.25
C THR A 240 -1.49 1.65 -15.80
N GLY A 241 -0.85 2.77 -15.54
CA GLY A 241 -0.49 3.23 -14.22
C GLY A 241 -1.29 4.45 -13.78
N GLU A 242 -1.38 4.60 -12.46
CA GLU A 242 -1.94 5.75 -11.78
C GLU A 242 -1.04 6.14 -10.60
N ALA A 243 -0.82 7.44 -10.40
CA ALA A 243 -0.08 8.01 -9.28
C ALA A 243 -0.93 9.05 -8.55
N ASP A 244 -1.01 8.94 -7.21
CA ASP A 244 -1.53 10.01 -6.34
C ASP A 244 -0.47 10.39 -5.31
N VAL A 245 -0.08 11.67 -5.29
CA VAL A 245 1.01 12.18 -4.44
C VAL A 245 0.53 13.37 -3.62
N LYS A 246 0.66 13.28 -2.29
CA LYS A 246 0.31 14.34 -1.34
C LYS A 246 1.54 14.80 -0.57
N LEU A 247 1.61 16.11 -0.36
CA LEU A 247 2.75 16.81 0.25
C LEU A 247 2.21 17.92 1.14
N LEU A 248 2.73 18.00 2.37
CA LEU A 248 2.49 19.07 3.32
C LEU A 248 3.83 19.51 3.94
#